data_AF-A0A919B8S0-F1
#
_entry.id   AF-A0A919B8S0-F1
#
_cell.length_a   1.000
_cell.length_b   1.000
_cell.length_c   1.000
_cell.angle_alpha   90.00
_cell.angle_beta   90.00
_cell.angle_gamma   90.00
#
_symmetry.space_group_name_H-M   'P 1'
#
loop_
_entity.id
_entity.type
_entity.pdbx_description
1 polymer ?
#
loop_
_entity_poly.entity_id
_entity_poly.type
_entity_poly.pdbx_seq_one_letter_code
_entity_poly.pdbx_strand_id
1 'polypeptide(L)'
;MKRRGTAGAYDLGMRKKGNPDDAVLLAQLDTTAERAGTWHRLLEVAREFAEVAQHPDDFRWHPAQQRPDGVMVTGYPLYGERVERAREALVGVGAVTPLYHWGSHRPPTVPDGGQLAPADAVRLATAVVRGERFCDGCIGSAVEDGTLRAVLSSLAAWYGEQRAQHVTVRPEA
;
A
#
# COMPACT_ATOMS: atom_id res chain seq x y z
N MET A 1 -6.68 -45.55 -38.26
CA MET A 1 -5.96 -45.65 -36.97
C MET A 1 -4.94 -44.51 -36.87
N LYS A 2 -5.31 -43.38 -36.26
CA LYS A 2 -4.42 -42.38 -35.62
C LYS A 2 -5.31 -41.38 -34.88
N ARG A 3 -5.03 -41.21 -33.59
CA ARG A 3 -5.92 -40.66 -32.57
C ARG A 3 -6.01 -39.13 -32.69
N ARG A 4 -7.21 -38.59 -32.48
CA ARG A 4 -7.46 -37.17 -32.19
C ARG A 4 -6.75 -36.82 -30.88
N GLY A 5 -5.82 -35.88 -30.94
CA GLY A 5 -5.23 -35.28 -29.76
C GLY A 5 -6.21 -34.29 -29.14
N THR A 6 -6.79 -34.68 -28.02
CA THR A 6 -7.53 -33.82 -27.09
C THR A 6 -6.60 -32.74 -26.55
N ALA A 7 -6.83 -31.48 -26.93
CA ALA A 7 -6.32 -30.33 -26.21
C ALA A 7 -7.15 -30.17 -24.92
N GLY A 8 -6.75 -30.94 -23.90
CA GLY A 8 -7.27 -30.82 -22.54
C GLY A 8 -6.29 -30.04 -21.67
N ALA A 9 -6.79 -28.98 -21.06
CA ALA A 9 -6.48 -28.52 -19.71
C ALA A 9 -4.99 -28.44 -19.30
N TYR A 10 -4.34 -27.31 -19.61
CA TYR A 10 -3.18 -26.82 -18.84
C TYR A 10 -3.20 -25.29 -18.78
N ASP A 11 -4.19 -24.71 -18.10
CA ASP A 11 -4.11 -23.31 -17.67
C ASP A 11 -4.64 -23.14 -16.23
N LEU A 12 -4.12 -24.00 -15.35
CA LEU A 12 -4.31 -23.95 -13.91
C LEU A 12 -2.94 -24.17 -13.29
N GLY A 13 -2.31 -23.10 -12.79
CA GLY A 13 -1.32 -23.27 -11.72
C GLY A 13 0.03 -22.56 -11.82
N MET A 14 0.25 -21.58 -12.69
CA MET A 14 1.36 -20.63 -12.48
C MET A 14 0.88 -19.47 -11.59
N ARG A 15 0.52 -19.77 -10.33
CA ARG A 15 0.57 -18.73 -9.29
C ARG A 15 2.03 -18.26 -9.28
N LYS A 16 2.32 -17.06 -9.79
CA LYS A 16 3.65 -16.46 -9.65
C LYS A 16 3.95 -16.45 -8.15
N LYS A 17 4.88 -17.30 -7.71
CA LYS A 17 5.13 -17.53 -6.28
C LYS A 17 5.41 -16.19 -5.61
N GLY A 18 4.55 -15.78 -4.67
CA GLY A 18 4.69 -14.50 -3.98
C GLY A 18 4.11 -13.29 -4.70
N ASN A 19 3.32 -13.46 -5.78
CA ASN A 19 2.45 -12.41 -6.32
C ASN A 19 1.02 -12.95 -6.42
N PRO A 20 0.25 -12.86 -5.32
CA PRO A 20 -1.14 -13.31 -5.32
C PRO A 20 -1.97 -12.49 -6.31
N ASP A 21 -3.10 -13.08 -6.71
CA ASP A 21 -4.10 -12.38 -7.50
C ASP A 21 -4.73 -11.21 -6.72
N ASP A 22 -5.37 -10.31 -7.46
CA ASP A 22 -5.96 -9.09 -6.90
C ASP A 22 -7.06 -9.40 -5.88
N ALA A 23 -7.85 -10.45 -6.12
CA ALA A 23 -8.93 -10.84 -5.23
C ALA A 23 -8.40 -11.26 -3.85
N VAL A 24 -7.30 -12.03 -3.80
CA VAL A 24 -6.62 -12.42 -2.56
C VAL A 24 -6.03 -11.20 -1.85
N LEU A 25 -5.48 -10.24 -2.58
CA LEU A 25 -4.94 -9.01 -1.98
C LEU A 25 -6.02 -8.12 -1.38
N LEU A 26 -7.22 -8.09 -1.97
CA LEU A 26 -8.33 -7.29 -1.46
C LEU A 26 -9.08 -8.02 -0.33
N ALA A 27 -9.20 -9.35 -0.39
CA ALA A 27 -9.88 -10.14 0.63
C ALA A 27 -9.19 -10.11 2.00
N GLN A 28 -7.90 -9.74 2.07
CA GLN A 28 -7.19 -9.59 3.34
C GLN A 28 -7.42 -8.23 4.02
N LEU A 29 -7.96 -7.24 3.29
CA LEU A 29 -8.23 -5.93 3.85
C LEU A 29 -9.30 -6.07 4.92
N ASP A 30 -8.99 -5.65 6.14
CA ASP A 30 -9.83 -5.90 7.30
C ASP A 30 -10.96 -4.85 7.36
N THR A 31 -12.08 -5.16 6.69
CA THR A 31 -13.27 -4.28 6.62
C THR A 31 -14.30 -4.59 7.71
N THR A 32 -13.92 -5.28 8.78
CA THR A 32 -14.86 -5.60 9.86
C THR A 32 -15.25 -4.35 10.65
N ALA A 33 -16.34 -4.44 11.40
CA ALA A 33 -16.80 -3.33 12.25
C ALA A 33 -15.76 -2.94 13.31
N GLU A 34 -14.99 -3.91 13.81
CA GLU A 34 -13.91 -3.70 14.78
C GLU A 34 -12.76 -2.86 14.21
N ARG A 35 -12.57 -2.88 12.87
CA ARG A 35 -11.58 -2.04 12.17
C ARG A 35 -12.13 -0.75 11.60
N ALA A 36 -13.40 -0.44 11.79
CA ALA A 36 -14.00 0.78 11.26
C ALA A 36 -13.23 2.05 11.70
N GLY A 37 -12.72 2.09 12.94
CA GLY A 37 -11.91 3.20 13.44
C GLY A 37 -10.53 3.33 12.80
N THR A 38 -9.93 2.22 12.32
CA THR A 38 -8.68 2.26 11.56
C THR A 38 -8.91 2.74 10.14
N TRP A 39 -9.98 2.27 9.49
CA TRP A 39 -10.40 2.81 8.21
C TRP A 39 -10.76 4.29 8.28
N HIS A 40 -11.39 4.75 9.36
CA HIS A 40 -11.67 6.17 9.56
C HIS A 40 -10.38 7.00 9.56
N ARG A 41 -9.36 6.56 10.30
CA ARG A 41 -8.03 7.20 10.30
C ARG A 41 -7.38 7.20 8.92
N LEU A 42 -7.52 6.11 8.16
CA LEU A 42 -7.04 6.05 6.77
C LEU A 42 -7.75 7.09 5.88
N LEU A 43 -9.07 7.22 6.02
CA LEU A 43 -9.84 8.20 5.27
C LEU A 43 -9.49 9.64 5.63
N GLU A 44 -9.25 9.93 6.91
CA GLU A 44 -8.81 11.25 7.38
C GLU A 44 -7.45 11.61 6.79
N VAL A 45 -6.45 10.74 6.96
CA VAL A 45 -5.11 11.02 6.43
C VAL A 45 -5.10 11.08 4.89
N ALA A 46 -5.91 10.26 4.21
CA ALA A 46 -6.07 10.35 2.76
C ALA A 46 -6.61 11.71 2.30
N ARG A 47 -7.52 12.33 3.08
CA ARG A 47 -8.02 13.69 2.81
C ARG A 47 -6.93 14.73 3.01
N GLU A 48 -6.16 14.64 4.08
CA GLU A 48 -5.03 15.54 4.33
C GLU A 48 -4.01 15.49 3.18
N PHE A 49 -3.70 14.30 2.65
CA PHE A 49 -2.84 14.12 1.46
C PHE A 49 -3.46 14.60 0.16
N ALA A 50 -4.79 14.58 0.04
CA ALA A 50 -5.46 15.16 -1.11
C ALA A 50 -5.44 16.70 -1.09
N GLU A 51 -5.56 17.31 0.09
CA GLU A 51 -5.56 18.77 0.27
C GLU A 51 -4.17 19.38 0.13
N VAL A 52 -3.17 18.77 0.78
CA VAL A 52 -1.78 19.23 0.75
C VAL A 52 -0.92 18.06 0.30
N ALA A 53 -0.52 18.07 -0.98
CA ALA A 53 0.23 16.97 -1.57
C ALA A 53 1.55 16.68 -0.81
N GLN A 54 2.23 17.73 -0.38
CA GLN A 54 3.48 17.67 0.40
C GLN A 54 3.49 18.78 1.44
N HIS A 55 3.76 18.42 2.68
CA HIS A 55 3.95 19.34 3.78
C HIS A 55 5.44 19.35 4.19
N PRO A 56 6.04 20.51 4.52
CA PRO A 56 7.44 20.57 4.98
C PRO A 56 7.76 19.69 6.19
N ASP A 57 6.75 19.44 7.04
CA ASP A 57 6.88 18.57 8.21
C ASP A 57 6.59 17.09 7.92
N ASP A 58 6.34 16.69 6.67
CA ASP A 58 6.08 15.28 6.35
C ASP A 58 7.29 14.40 6.66
N PHE A 59 8.50 14.88 6.36
CA PHE A 59 9.73 14.28 6.87
C PHE A 59 10.93 15.22 6.72
N ARG A 60 12.00 14.90 7.46
CA ARG A 60 13.31 15.53 7.31
C ARG A 60 14.42 14.51 7.46
N TRP A 61 15.52 14.71 6.76
CA TRP A 61 16.71 13.88 6.96
C TRP A 61 17.46 14.31 8.22
N HIS A 62 17.71 13.35 9.11
CA HIS A 62 18.80 13.50 10.06
C HIS A 62 20.11 13.42 9.28
N PRO A 63 21.02 14.40 9.41
CA PRO A 63 22.26 14.41 8.64
C PRO A 63 23.17 13.25 9.04
N ALA A 64 23.96 12.77 8.09
CA ALA A 64 25.09 11.91 8.40
C ALA A 64 26.12 12.71 9.23
N GLN A 65 26.69 12.08 10.25
CA GLN A 65 27.63 12.75 11.14
C GLN A 65 28.73 11.79 11.60
N GLN A 66 29.96 12.30 11.66
CA GLN A 66 31.05 11.63 12.36
C GLN A 66 30.97 11.93 13.86
N ARG A 67 30.96 10.89 14.69
CA ARG A 67 31.01 11.01 16.14
C ARG A 67 32.46 11.34 16.61
N PRO A 68 32.64 11.87 17.83
CA PRO A 68 33.97 12.17 18.37
C PRO A 68 34.92 10.97 18.47
N ASP A 69 34.39 9.74 18.50
CA ASP A 69 35.15 8.48 18.48
C ASP A 69 35.53 8.01 17.06
N GLY A 70 35.22 8.81 16.03
CA GLY A 70 35.50 8.53 14.62
C GLY A 70 34.44 7.69 13.90
N VAL A 71 33.42 7.18 14.60
CA VAL A 71 32.35 6.37 14.00
C VAL A 71 31.45 7.25 13.13
N MET A 72 31.20 6.81 11.89
CA MET A 72 30.23 7.45 11.00
C MET A 72 28.82 6.94 11.28
N VAL A 73 27.90 7.86 11.57
CA VAL A 73 26.46 7.60 11.59
C VAL A 73 25.89 8.03 10.25
N THR A 74 25.21 7.12 9.56
CA THR A 74 24.51 7.42 8.30
C THR A 74 23.29 8.30 8.57
N GLY A 75 22.96 9.16 7.62
CA GLY A 75 21.73 9.93 7.69
C GLY A 75 20.51 9.03 7.53
N TYR A 76 19.41 9.37 8.20
CA TYR A 76 18.16 8.62 8.16
C TYR A 76 16.96 9.57 8.21
N PRO A 77 15.82 9.21 7.61
CA PRO A 77 14.64 10.05 7.63
C PRO A 77 13.98 10.04 9.02
N LEU A 78 13.47 11.19 9.42
CA LEU A 78 12.55 11.38 10.53
C LEU A 78 11.19 11.74 9.94
N TYR A 79 10.23 10.84 10.06
CA TYR A 79 8.89 11.04 9.56
C TYR A 79 8.05 11.88 10.52
N GLY A 80 7.28 12.81 9.97
CA GLY A 80 6.30 13.60 10.71
C GLY A 80 5.06 12.80 11.07
N GLU A 81 4.24 13.38 11.96
CA GLU A 81 3.05 12.73 12.50
C GLU A 81 2.07 12.27 11.41
N ARG A 82 1.86 13.09 10.37
CA ARG A 82 0.95 12.76 9.27
C ARG A 82 1.41 11.54 8.48
N VAL A 83 2.71 11.41 8.22
CA VAL A 83 3.29 10.25 7.53
C VAL A 83 3.24 8.99 8.41
N GLU A 84 3.53 9.12 9.70
CA GLU A 84 3.40 7.99 10.64
C GLU A 84 1.96 7.51 10.77
N ARG A 85 0.98 8.42 10.87
CA ARG A 85 -0.45 8.05 10.86
C ARG A 85 -0.85 7.33 9.58
N ALA A 86 -0.35 7.77 8.42
CA ALA A 86 -0.58 7.07 7.16
C ALA A 86 -0.01 5.64 7.18
N ARG A 87 1.25 5.49 7.60
CA ARG A 87 1.93 4.19 7.73
C ARG A 87 1.17 3.25 8.67
N GLU A 88 0.81 3.72 9.85
CA GLU A 88 0.05 2.94 10.85
C GLU A 88 -1.33 2.54 10.34
N ALA A 89 -2.04 3.45 9.68
CA ALA A 89 -3.34 3.16 9.08
C ALA A 89 -3.23 2.08 7.99
N LEU A 90 -2.24 2.18 7.09
CA LEU A 90 -2.00 1.19 6.03
C LEU A 90 -1.69 -0.20 6.60
N VAL A 91 -0.85 -0.28 7.65
CA VAL A 91 -0.60 -1.54 8.35
C VAL A 91 -1.87 -2.04 9.02
N GLY A 92 -2.61 -1.16 9.70
CA GLY A 92 -3.78 -1.51 10.49
C GLY A 92 -4.97 -2.02 9.68
N VAL A 93 -5.16 -1.57 8.43
CA VAL A 93 -6.21 -2.10 7.53
C VAL A 93 -5.78 -3.35 6.77
N GLY A 94 -4.53 -3.81 6.95
CA GLY A 94 -4.00 -4.99 6.25
C GLY A 94 -3.46 -4.71 4.84
N ALA A 95 -3.26 -3.44 4.46
CA ALA A 95 -2.70 -3.09 3.15
C ALA A 95 -1.20 -3.39 3.03
N VAL A 96 -0.50 -3.56 4.17
CA VAL A 96 0.90 -4.01 4.22
C VAL A 96 0.94 -5.50 4.52
N THR A 97 1.20 -6.33 3.49
CA THR A 97 1.00 -7.78 3.58
C THR A 97 2.28 -8.61 3.37
N PRO A 98 2.42 -9.76 4.04
CA PRO A 98 3.44 -10.75 3.70
C PRO A 98 3.13 -11.53 2.42
N LEU A 99 1.87 -11.56 1.96
CA LEU A 99 1.44 -12.37 0.81
C LEU A 99 2.10 -11.91 -0.50
N TYR A 100 2.38 -10.61 -0.61
CA TYR A 100 3.12 -10.04 -1.73
C TYR A 100 4.63 -9.99 -1.42
N HIS A 101 5.41 -10.75 -2.17
CA HIS A 101 6.86 -10.77 -2.13
C HIS A 101 7.42 -9.59 -2.92
N TRP A 102 7.30 -8.39 -2.34
CA TRP A 102 7.68 -7.13 -2.97
C TRP A 102 9.15 -7.09 -3.45
N GLY A 103 10.08 -7.73 -2.73
CA GLY A 103 11.50 -7.76 -3.13
C GLY A 103 11.80 -8.62 -4.37
N SER A 104 10.85 -9.46 -4.80
CA SER A 104 10.99 -10.33 -5.97
C SER A 104 10.14 -9.86 -7.17
N HIS A 105 9.39 -8.77 -7.00
CA HIS A 105 8.46 -8.28 -8.00
C HIS A 105 8.61 -6.77 -8.18
N ARG A 106 8.66 -6.32 -9.43
CA ARG A 106 8.67 -4.90 -9.74
C ARG A 106 7.38 -4.27 -9.19
N PRO A 107 7.45 -3.21 -8.37
CA PRO A 107 6.27 -2.49 -7.92
C PRO A 107 5.47 -1.94 -9.12
N PRO A 108 4.14 -1.91 -9.04
CA PRO A 108 3.31 -1.17 -9.99
C PRO A 108 3.77 0.29 -10.09
N THR A 109 3.57 0.92 -11.24
CA THR A 109 3.86 2.34 -11.43
C THR A 109 2.58 3.13 -11.22
N VAL A 110 2.67 4.26 -10.53
CA VAL A 110 1.55 5.20 -10.38
C VAL A 110 1.27 5.83 -11.75
N PRO A 111 0.04 5.71 -12.29
CA PRO A 111 -0.32 6.38 -13.55
C PRO A 111 -0.31 7.90 -13.40
N ASP A 112 -0.20 8.64 -14.51
CA ASP A 112 -0.19 10.12 -14.51
C ASP A 112 -1.44 10.74 -13.86
N GLY A 113 -2.56 10.00 -13.81
CA GLY A 113 -3.79 10.39 -13.11
C GLY A 113 -3.80 10.13 -11.60
N GLY A 114 -2.74 9.53 -11.05
CA GLY A 114 -2.59 9.24 -9.61
C GLY A 114 -3.50 8.15 -9.04
N GLN A 115 -4.43 7.61 -9.83
CA GLN A 115 -5.36 6.57 -9.38
C GLN A 115 -4.80 5.18 -9.69
N LEU A 116 -4.71 4.34 -8.65
CA LEU A 116 -4.26 2.96 -8.74
C LEU A 116 -5.47 2.02 -8.72
N ALA A 117 -5.31 0.84 -9.34
CA ALA A 117 -6.16 -0.28 -9.00
C ALA A 117 -5.98 -0.59 -7.49
N PRO A 118 -7.05 -0.92 -6.74
CA PRO A 118 -6.94 -1.13 -5.28
C PRO A 118 -5.92 -2.21 -4.88
N ALA A 119 -5.79 -3.27 -5.68
CA ALA A 119 -4.78 -4.30 -5.45
C ALA A 119 -3.34 -3.80 -5.68
N ASP A 120 -3.14 -2.91 -6.65
CA ASP A 120 -1.84 -2.28 -6.88
C ASP A 120 -1.48 -1.28 -5.78
N ALA A 121 -2.48 -0.61 -5.19
CA ALA A 121 -2.29 0.19 -4.00
C ALA A 121 -1.81 -0.67 -2.81
N VAL A 122 -2.33 -1.89 -2.63
CA VAL A 122 -1.82 -2.85 -1.62
C VAL A 122 -0.38 -3.29 -1.93
N ARG A 123 -0.05 -3.58 -3.20
CA ARG A 123 1.32 -3.92 -3.61
C ARG A 123 2.30 -2.79 -3.32
N LEU A 124 1.93 -1.55 -3.66
CA LEU A 124 2.73 -0.35 -3.42
C LEU A 124 2.86 -0.03 -1.92
N ALA A 125 1.77 -0.07 -1.15
CA ALA A 125 1.80 0.09 0.31
C ALA A 125 2.78 -0.91 0.94
N THR A 126 2.72 -2.18 0.50
CA THR A 126 3.62 -3.22 0.97
C THR A 126 5.08 -2.93 0.61
N ALA A 127 5.35 -2.55 -0.65
CA ALA A 127 6.71 -2.26 -1.11
C ALA A 127 7.31 -1.04 -0.39
N VAL A 128 6.54 0.05 -0.23
CA VAL A 128 6.98 1.29 0.41
C VAL A 128 7.23 1.07 1.91
N VAL A 129 6.24 0.56 2.65
CA VAL A 129 6.34 0.44 4.11
C VAL A 129 7.34 -0.65 4.53
N ARG A 130 7.41 -1.77 3.81
CA ARG A 130 8.41 -2.81 4.11
C ARG A 130 9.78 -2.44 3.58
N GLY A 131 9.86 -1.73 2.45
CA GLY A 131 11.11 -1.24 1.86
C GLY A 131 11.90 -0.36 2.81
N GLU A 132 11.21 0.46 3.61
CA GLU A 132 11.84 1.32 4.64
C GLU A 132 12.72 0.54 5.62
N ARG A 133 12.42 -0.74 5.88
CA ARG A 133 13.23 -1.57 6.79
C ARG A 133 14.57 -2.00 6.20
N PHE A 134 14.73 -1.85 4.89
CA PHE A 134 15.91 -2.30 4.14
C PHE A 134 16.68 -1.13 3.54
N CYS A 135 15.98 -0.06 3.16
CA CYS A 135 16.58 1.15 2.64
C CYS A 135 15.88 2.35 3.27
N ASP A 136 16.66 3.20 3.96
CA ASP A 136 16.19 4.45 4.51
C ASP A 136 15.63 5.36 3.40
N GLY A 137 14.46 5.96 3.64
CA GLY A 137 13.87 6.97 2.75
C GLY A 137 12.93 6.44 1.68
N CYS A 138 12.52 5.17 1.73
CA CYS A 138 11.49 4.63 0.84
C CYS A 138 10.15 5.36 1.01
N ILE A 139 9.71 5.58 2.25
CA ILE A 139 8.48 6.32 2.56
C ILE A 139 8.65 7.80 2.17
N GLY A 140 9.80 8.41 2.48
CA GLY A 140 10.11 9.79 2.08
C GLY A 140 10.02 10.00 0.57
N SER A 141 10.63 9.10 -0.21
CA SER A 141 10.54 9.13 -1.68
C SER A 141 9.10 8.99 -2.17
N ALA A 142 8.30 8.12 -1.54
CA ALA A 142 6.90 7.94 -1.88
C ALA A 142 6.02 9.17 -1.52
N VAL A 143 6.44 9.99 -0.55
CA VAL A 143 5.82 11.30 -0.29
C VAL A 143 6.23 12.29 -1.38
N GLU A 144 7.51 12.32 -1.75
CA GLU A 144 8.07 13.23 -2.75
C GLU A 144 7.52 13.00 -4.18
N ASP A 145 7.30 11.76 -4.57
CA ASP A 145 6.79 11.41 -5.90
C ASP A 145 5.25 11.28 -5.96
N GLY A 146 4.57 11.42 -4.82
CA GLY A 146 3.11 11.31 -4.70
C GLY A 146 2.56 9.88 -4.63
N THR A 147 3.43 8.86 -4.60
CA THR A 147 3.01 7.45 -4.48
C THR A 147 2.20 7.18 -3.21
N LEU A 148 2.61 7.75 -2.07
CA LEU A 148 1.89 7.54 -0.81
C LEU A 148 0.47 8.13 -0.89
N ARG A 149 0.32 9.32 -1.50
CA ARG A 149 -0.98 9.93 -1.76
C ARG A 149 -1.84 9.04 -2.67
N ALA A 150 -1.29 8.57 -3.78
CA ALA A 150 -1.99 7.68 -4.72
C ALA A 150 -2.51 6.40 -4.04
N VAL A 151 -1.67 5.78 -3.21
CA VAL A 151 -2.03 4.59 -2.42
C VAL A 151 -3.20 4.90 -1.46
N LEU A 152 -3.08 5.96 -0.66
CA LEU A 152 -4.09 6.34 0.32
C LEU A 152 -5.43 6.67 -0.35
N SER A 153 -5.43 7.48 -1.41
CA SER A 153 -6.64 7.87 -2.14
C SER A 153 -7.31 6.68 -2.82
N SER A 154 -6.54 5.77 -3.41
CA SER A 154 -7.08 4.58 -4.08
C SER A 154 -7.75 3.61 -3.10
N LEU A 155 -7.13 3.39 -1.94
CA LEU A 155 -7.72 2.54 -0.88
C LEU A 155 -8.94 3.20 -0.23
N ALA A 156 -8.90 4.52 -0.02
CA ALA A 156 -10.03 5.29 0.48
C ALA A 156 -11.25 5.21 -0.45
N ALA A 157 -11.04 5.37 -1.76
CA ALA A 157 -12.08 5.25 -2.77
C ALA A 157 -12.69 3.85 -2.78
N TRP A 158 -11.84 2.82 -2.84
CA TRP A 158 -12.27 1.42 -2.80
C TRP A 158 -13.14 1.11 -1.58
N TYR A 159 -12.71 1.52 -0.38
CA TYR A 159 -13.48 1.27 0.84
C TYR A 159 -14.83 2.01 0.85
N GLY A 160 -14.89 3.22 0.29
CA GLY A 160 -16.14 3.96 0.09
C GLY A 160 -17.14 3.19 -0.78
N GLU A 161 -16.66 2.60 -1.88
CA GLU A 161 -17.47 1.76 -2.78
C GLU A 161 -17.98 0.49 -2.09
N GLN A 162 -17.13 -0.20 -1.33
CA GLN A 162 -17.52 -1.40 -0.56
C GLN A 162 -18.65 -1.07 0.43
N ARG A 163 -18.57 0.07 1.13
CA ARG A 163 -19.62 0.50 2.06
C ARG A 163 -20.93 0.83 1.37
N ALA A 164 -20.90 1.48 0.20
CA ALA A 164 -22.11 1.77 -0.56
C ALA A 164 -22.80 0.49 -1.07
N GLN A 165 -22.03 -0.51 -1.46
CA GLN A 165 -22.53 -1.83 -1.86
C GLN A 165 -23.19 -2.58 -0.68
N HIS A 166 -22.62 -2.49 0.52
CA HIS A 166 -23.22 -3.12 1.71
C HIS A 166 -24.53 -2.46 2.16
N VAL A 167 -24.69 -1.15 1.93
CA VAL A 167 -25.95 -0.43 2.24
C VAL A 167 -27.06 -0.79 1.25
N THR A 168 -26.73 -1.03 -0.02
CA THR A 168 -27.72 -1.32 -1.08
C THR A 168 -28.25 -2.76 -1.07
N VAL A 169 -27.57 -3.70 -0.38
CA VAL A 169 -27.95 -5.12 -0.33
C VAL A 169 -28.89 -5.47 0.84
N ARG A 170 -29.26 -4.52 1.73
CA ARG A 170 -30.39 -4.70 2.68
C ARG A 170 -31.66 -4.00 2.18
N PRO A 171 -32.49 -4.64 1.33
CA PRO A 171 -33.90 -4.31 1.28
C PRO A 171 -34.61 -4.87 2.52
N GLU A 172 -35.70 -4.21 2.86
CA GLU A 172 -36.49 -4.27 4.09
C GLU A 172 -36.89 -5.69 4.55
N ALA A 173 -36.99 -5.86 5.87
CA ALA A 173 -37.80 -6.88 6.52
C ALA A 173 -38.86 -6.18 7.38
#